data_AF-A0A7S0F3U7-F1
#
_entry.id   AF-A0A7S0F3U7-F1
#
_cell.length_a   1.000
_cell.length_b   1.000
_cell.length_c   1.000
_cell.angle_alpha   90.00
_cell.angle_beta   90.00
_cell.angle_gamma   90.00
#
_symmetry.space_group_name_H-M   'P 1'
#
loop_
_entity.id
_entity.type
_entity.pdbx_description
1 polymer ?
#
loop_
_entity_poly.entity_id
_entity_poly.type
_entity_poly.pdbx_seq_one_letter_code
_entity_poly.pdbx_strand_id
1 'polypeptide(L)'
;STSVGPRSMLLPLLPASHRALVGLRVARAQVPIASLALPIATGRSALAIAGVSGGLAVGAQLGLVVLFKRARGRPWLSESPGFVAHQLIALVFMSICTLYGGAAWFAPSAWAGDAASRFLLADGTTRFLAAMLFGELVLWDLPCAIWIKALRRPDSIIHHFAMAAVAFNAAWLAPVYYGVFYLGFIELSTIPLNVHEYFAHAARTAERAVSPSAASRAAVVRFRALRDGWQAAAAASFVAVRGLLFTLVSARRFFPEILPLLAPSAAAHGLRGPLIGHAVSVLGFNVLQLYWLYLTLSYTLKNGVGGERPD
;
A
#
# COMPACT_ATOMS: atom_id res chain seq x y z
N SER A 1 -14.97 -57.20 49.94
CA SER A 1 -16.08 -56.65 49.15
C SER A 1 -16.30 -55.20 49.55
N THR A 2 -15.65 -54.27 48.86
CA THR A 2 -15.84 -52.82 49.00
C THR A 2 -15.56 -52.20 47.63
N SER A 3 -16.62 -51.79 46.95
CA SER A 3 -16.59 -51.27 45.57
C SER A 3 -16.07 -49.84 45.55
N VAL A 4 -15.00 -49.59 44.78
CA VAL A 4 -14.51 -48.26 44.45
C VAL A 4 -15.31 -47.75 43.24
N GLY A 5 -16.18 -46.77 43.48
CA GLY A 5 -16.94 -46.09 42.43
C GLY A 5 -16.08 -45.10 41.63
N PRO A 6 -16.37 -44.88 40.34
CA PRO A 6 -15.59 -43.98 39.48
C PRO A 6 -15.87 -42.51 39.84
N ARG A 7 -14.82 -41.78 40.19
CA ARG A 7 -14.86 -40.31 40.35
C ARG A 7 -14.98 -39.66 38.98
N SER A 8 -16.17 -39.15 38.67
CA SER A 8 -16.43 -38.22 37.57
C SER A 8 -15.65 -36.91 37.79
N MET A 9 -14.64 -36.64 36.95
CA MET A 9 -13.98 -35.34 36.89
C MET A 9 -14.96 -34.30 36.35
N LEU A 10 -15.47 -33.45 37.24
CA LEU A 10 -16.17 -32.22 36.90
C LEU A 10 -15.16 -31.24 36.28
N LEU A 11 -15.25 -31.05 34.96
CA LEU A 11 -14.61 -29.94 34.26
C LEU A 11 -15.18 -28.61 34.80
N PRO A 12 -14.34 -27.68 35.27
CA PRO A 12 -14.81 -26.39 35.74
C PRO A 12 -15.43 -25.60 34.60
N LEU A 13 -16.69 -25.20 34.80
CA LEU A 13 -17.43 -24.29 33.94
C LEU A 13 -16.71 -22.94 33.92
N LEU A 14 -16.04 -22.63 32.80
CA LEU A 14 -15.46 -21.31 32.56
C LEU A 14 -16.55 -20.22 32.62
N PRO A 15 -16.26 -19.05 33.22
CA PRO A 15 -17.22 -17.96 33.37
C PRO A 15 -17.70 -17.40 32.02
N ALA A 16 -18.98 -17.03 31.97
CA ALA A 16 -19.68 -16.56 30.77
C ALA A 16 -19.04 -15.31 30.12
N SER A 17 -18.19 -14.57 30.84
CA SER A 17 -17.42 -13.44 30.31
C SER A 17 -16.39 -13.81 29.24
N HIS A 18 -15.99 -15.09 29.14
CA HIS A 18 -15.13 -15.57 28.05
C HIS A 18 -15.91 -15.97 26.79
N ARG A 19 -17.24 -16.14 26.85
CA ARG A 19 -18.06 -16.48 25.67
C ARG A 19 -18.31 -15.28 24.76
N ALA A 20 -18.28 -14.05 25.30
CA ALA A 20 -18.39 -12.82 24.52
C ALA A 20 -17.14 -12.56 23.66
N LEU A 21 -15.95 -12.99 24.08
CA LEU A 21 -14.69 -12.86 23.33
C LEU A 21 -14.48 -13.97 22.28
N VAL A 22 -15.21 -15.09 22.37
CA VAL A 22 -15.22 -16.17 21.37
C VAL A 22 -16.33 -15.98 20.31
N GLY A 23 -17.20 -14.98 20.52
CA GLY A 23 -18.29 -14.58 19.62
C GLY A 23 -17.84 -13.76 18.39
N LEU A 24 -16.56 -13.40 18.29
CA LEU A 24 -15.93 -13.05 17.01
C LEU A 24 -15.53 -14.33 16.26
N ARG A 25 -16.49 -15.26 16.10
CA ARG A 25 -16.59 -15.96 14.82
C ARG A 25 -16.92 -14.87 13.82
N VAL A 26 -15.87 -14.18 13.36
CA VAL A 26 -15.83 -13.52 12.07
C VAL A 26 -16.53 -14.52 11.17
N ALA A 27 -17.79 -14.24 10.85
CA ALA A 27 -18.42 -14.85 9.73
C ALA A 27 -17.35 -14.69 8.66
N ARG A 28 -16.74 -15.80 8.22
CA ARG A 28 -16.10 -15.86 6.93
C ARG A 28 -17.25 -15.51 6.00
N ALA A 29 -17.56 -14.23 5.87
CA ALA A 29 -18.07 -13.66 4.68
C ALA A 29 -16.97 -14.06 3.70
N GLN A 30 -17.15 -15.25 3.13
CA GLN A 30 -16.75 -15.53 1.79
C GLN A 30 -17.51 -14.47 1.01
N VAL A 31 -16.99 -13.23 1.04
CA VAL A 31 -17.22 -12.30 -0.05
C VAL A 31 -16.88 -13.17 -1.24
N PRO A 32 -17.85 -13.50 -2.10
CA PRO A 32 -17.52 -14.18 -3.32
C PRO A 32 -16.65 -13.17 -4.06
N ILE A 33 -15.33 -13.26 -3.84
CA ILE A 33 -14.32 -12.75 -4.75
C ILE A 33 -14.46 -13.70 -5.93
N ALA A 34 -15.58 -13.53 -6.63
CA ALA A 34 -16.00 -14.33 -7.74
C ALA A 34 -14.94 -14.11 -8.81
N SER A 35 -14.10 -15.14 -9.01
CA SER A 35 -13.32 -15.36 -10.23
C SER A 35 -12.63 -14.11 -10.81
N LEU A 36 -12.04 -13.24 -9.99
CA LEU A 36 -11.20 -12.20 -10.55
C LEU A 36 -9.99 -12.91 -11.15
N ALA A 37 -9.90 -12.95 -12.48
CA ALA A 37 -8.73 -13.47 -13.16
C ALA A 37 -7.54 -12.59 -12.76
N LEU A 38 -6.63 -13.15 -11.96
CA LEU A 38 -5.45 -12.43 -11.53
C LEU A 38 -4.55 -12.18 -12.75
N PRO A 39 -4.04 -10.96 -12.94
CA PRO A 39 -3.10 -10.70 -14.00
C PRO A 39 -1.78 -11.41 -13.67
N ILE A 40 -1.25 -12.15 -14.65
CA ILE A 40 -0.02 -12.93 -14.52
C ILE A 40 0.98 -12.41 -15.54
N ALA A 41 2.22 -12.16 -15.10
CA ALA A 41 3.32 -11.85 -15.99
C ALA A 41 4.36 -12.98 -16.01
N THR A 42 5.01 -13.14 -17.17
CA THR A 42 6.23 -13.92 -17.33
C THR A 42 7.44 -12.98 -17.37
N GLY A 43 8.67 -13.51 -17.33
CA GLY A 43 9.87 -12.68 -17.48
C GLY A 43 9.90 -11.90 -18.79
N ARG A 44 9.32 -12.45 -19.87
CA ARG A 44 9.25 -11.80 -21.18
C ARG A 44 8.23 -10.64 -21.20
N SER A 45 7.07 -10.84 -20.58
CA SER A 45 6.01 -9.81 -20.58
C SER A 45 6.25 -8.71 -19.54
N ALA A 46 7.10 -8.93 -18.53
CA ALA A 46 7.41 -7.94 -17.49
C ALA A 46 7.94 -6.62 -18.08
N LEU A 47 8.84 -6.66 -19.07
CA LEU A 47 9.37 -5.45 -19.70
C LEU A 47 8.28 -4.68 -20.45
N ALA A 48 7.41 -5.39 -21.19
CA ALA A 48 6.29 -4.77 -21.90
C ALA A 48 5.31 -4.14 -20.91
N ILE A 49 5.00 -4.81 -19.79
CA ILE A 49 4.14 -4.28 -18.73
C ILE A 49 4.74 -3.00 -18.14
N ALA A 50 6.03 -3.00 -17.79
CA ALA A 50 6.71 -1.82 -17.26
C ALA A 50 6.72 -0.64 -18.25
N GLY A 51 7.01 -0.93 -19.53
CA GLY A 51 6.99 0.10 -20.58
C GLY A 51 5.60 0.68 -20.82
N VAL A 52 4.56 -0.17 -20.86
CA VAL A 52 3.18 0.25 -21.04
C VAL A 52 2.68 1.02 -19.83
N SER A 53 2.90 0.55 -18.60
CA SER A 53 2.45 1.25 -17.39
C SER A 53 3.09 2.65 -17.29
N GLY A 54 4.41 2.73 -17.40
CA GLY A 54 5.13 4.00 -17.34
C GLY A 54 4.78 4.93 -18.51
N GLY A 55 4.70 4.40 -19.74
CA GLY A 55 4.33 5.17 -20.92
C GLY A 55 2.91 5.73 -20.85
N LEU A 56 1.95 4.93 -20.38
CA LEU A 56 0.57 5.39 -20.14
C LEU A 56 0.53 6.44 -19.04
N ALA A 57 1.31 6.28 -17.96
CA ALA A 57 1.38 7.26 -16.89
C ALA A 57 1.92 8.61 -17.37
N VAL A 58 3.01 8.62 -18.16
CA VAL A 58 3.56 9.83 -18.80
C VAL A 58 2.52 10.47 -19.72
N GLY A 59 1.89 9.70 -20.60
CA GLY A 59 0.86 10.20 -21.52
C GLY A 59 -0.33 10.81 -20.78
N ALA A 60 -0.82 10.13 -19.74
CA ALA A 60 -1.89 10.61 -18.88
C ALA A 60 -1.50 11.89 -18.14
N GLN A 61 -0.27 11.96 -17.61
CA GLN A 61 0.25 13.14 -16.91
C GLN A 61 0.22 14.37 -17.83
N LEU A 62 0.75 14.23 -19.05
CA LEU A 62 0.77 15.32 -20.04
C LEU A 62 -0.65 15.73 -20.45
N GLY A 63 -1.52 14.77 -20.76
CA GLY A 63 -2.90 15.01 -21.15
C GLY A 63 -3.72 15.70 -20.07
N LEU A 64 -3.64 15.20 -18.83
CA LEU A 64 -4.34 15.78 -17.67
C LEU A 64 -3.80 17.18 -17.32
N VAL A 65 -2.49 17.42 -17.42
CA VAL A 65 -1.93 18.76 -17.22
C VAL A 65 -2.52 19.75 -18.23
N VAL A 66 -2.63 19.39 -19.51
CA VAL A 66 -3.25 20.24 -20.53
C VAL A 66 -4.73 20.48 -20.21
N LEU A 67 -5.46 19.44 -19.81
CA LEU A 67 -6.86 19.54 -19.43
C LEU A 67 -7.07 20.46 -18.22
N PHE A 68 -6.30 20.28 -17.15
CA PHE A 68 -6.43 21.05 -15.91
C PHE A 68 -5.98 22.51 -16.05
N LYS A 69 -4.98 22.80 -16.90
CA LYS A 69 -4.65 24.19 -17.27
C LYS A 69 -5.82 24.92 -17.93
N ARG A 70 -6.74 24.20 -18.59
CA ARG A 70 -7.92 24.77 -19.26
C ARG A 70 -9.14 24.88 -18.34
N ALA A 71 -9.07 24.40 -17.10
CA ALA A 71 -10.18 24.42 -16.14
C ALA A 71 -10.41 25.82 -15.54
N ARG A 72 -10.87 26.76 -16.38
CA ARG A 72 -11.17 28.14 -15.97
C ARG A 72 -12.17 28.17 -14.81
N GLY A 73 -11.92 29.03 -13.82
CA GLY A 73 -12.77 29.16 -12.62
C GLY A 73 -12.59 28.04 -11.59
N ARG A 74 -11.65 27.12 -11.79
CA ARG A 74 -11.31 26.05 -10.83
C ARG A 74 -9.82 26.12 -10.46
N PRO A 75 -9.42 27.08 -9.61
CA PRO A 75 -8.01 27.31 -9.30
C PRO A 75 -7.33 26.05 -8.74
N TRP A 76 -8.04 25.24 -7.96
CA TRP A 76 -7.53 23.98 -7.39
C TRP A 76 -7.16 22.91 -8.43
N LEU A 77 -7.54 23.09 -9.70
CA LEU A 77 -7.07 22.27 -10.81
C LEU A 77 -5.97 22.99 -11.60
N SER A 78 -6.14 24.30 -11.85
CA SER A 78 -5.34 25.03 -12.82
C SER A 78 -4.05 25.65 -12.28
N GLU A 79 -3.92 25.89 -10.97
CA GLU A 79 -2.72 26.51 -10.38
C GLU A 79 -1.54 25.53 -10.30
N SER A 80 -1.80 24.29 -9.88
CA SER A 80 -0.80 23.22 -9.80
C SER A 80 -1.23 21.98 -10.58
N PRO A 81 -1.46 22.09 -11.90
CA PRO A 81 -2.06 21.04 -12.71
C PRO A 81 -1.20 19.77 -12.74
N GLY A 82 0.13 19.91 -12.62
CA GLY A 82 1.06 18.78 -12.54
C GLY A 82 0.85 17.95 -11.27
N PHE A 83 0.69 18.61 -10.12
CA PHE A 83 0.43 17.92 -8.85
C PHE A 83 -0.92 17.20 -8.88
N VAL A 84 -1.97 17.86 -9.35
CA VAL A 84 -3.31 17.26 -9.40
C VAL A 84 -3.38 16.07 -10.35
N ALA A 85 -2.76 16.19 -11.54
CA ALA A 85 -2.64 15.08 -12.47
C ALA A 85 -1.89 13.90 -11.83
N HIS A 86 -0.81 14.18 -11.11
CA HIS A 86 -0.02 13.15 -10.45
C HIS A 86 -0.83 12.38 -9.41
N GLN A 87 -1.53 13.10 -8.51
CA GLN A 87 -2.37 12.48 -7.48
C GLN A 87 -3.45 11.59 -8.10
N LEU A 88 -4.11 12.03 -9.17
CA LEU A 88 -5.13 11.23 -9.85
C LEU A 88 -4.58 9.93 -10.46
N ILE A 89 -3.43 10.01 -11.15
CA ILE A 89 -2.80 8.83 -11.76
C ILE A 89 -2.31 7.86 -10.68
N ALA A 90 -1.65 8.38 -9.63
CA ALA A 90 -1.20 7.58 -8.50
C ALA A 90 -2.37 6.85 -7.83
N LEU A 91 -3.52 7.53 -7.65
CA LEU A 91 -4.72 6.92 -7.07
C LEU A 91 -5.21 5.72 -7.87
N VAL A 92 -5.15 5.79 -9.20
CA VAL A 92 -5.51 4.68 -10.10
C VAL A 92 -4.52 3.52 -9.92
N PHE A 93 -3.21 3.76 -9.95
CA PHE A 93 -2.21 2.71 -9.76
C PHE A 93 -2.30 2.06 -8.38
N MET A 94 -2.47 2.84 -7.32
CA MET A 94 -2.62 2.32 -5.95
C MET A 94 -3.89 1.47 -5.81
N SER A 95 -4.97 1.86 -6.50
CA SER A 95 -6.22 1.10 -6.53
C SER A 95 -6.05 -0.24 -7.28
N ILE A 96 -5.34 -0.25 -8.41
CA ILE A 96 -4.99 -1.47 -9.15
C ILE A 96 -4.11 -2.40 -8.30
N CYS A 97 -3.06 -1.87 -7.66
CA CYS A 97 -2.17 -2.61 -6.77
C CYS A 97 -2.94 -3.23 -5.60
N THR A 98 -3.78 -2.42 -4.95
CA THR A 98 -4.62 -2.85 -3.82
C THR A 98 -5.58 -3.96 -4.24
N LEU A 99 -6.27 -3.80 -5.38
CA LEU A 99 -7.25 -4.74 -5.87
C LEU A 99 -6.62 -6.10 -6.17
N TYR A 100 -5.59 -6.13 -7.03
CA TYR A 100 -4.97 -7.40 -7.43
C TYR A 100 -4.12 -8.00 -6.33
N GLY A 101 -3.40 -7.18 -5.56
CA GLY A 101 -2.65 -7.62 -4.39
C GLY A 101 -3.55 -8.20 -3.31
N GLY A 102 -4.66 -7.54 -3.00
CA GLY A 102 -5.65 -8.04 -2.05
C GLY A 102 -6.34 -9.31 -2.54
N ALA A 103 -6.78 -9.35 -3.80
CA ALA A 103 -7.40 -10.55 -4.38
C ALA A 103 -6.46 -11.76 -4.36
N ALA A 104 -5.18 -11.58 -4.69
CA ALA A 104 -4.19 -12.64 -4.62
C ALA A 104 -3.85 -13.03 -3.17
N TRP A 105 -3.67 -12.05 -2.29
CA TRP A 105 -3.31 -12.29 -0.88
C TRP A 105 -4.38 -13.05 -0.09
N PHE A 106 -5.66 -12.79 -0.39
CA PHE A 106 -6.77 -13.45 0.30
C PHE A 106 -7.29 -14.69 -0.44
N ALA A 107 -6.71 -15.07 -1.59
CA ALA A 107 -7.10 -16.29 -2.29
C ALA A 107 -6.72 -17.54 -1.48
N PRO A 108 -7.59 -18.57 -1.36
CA PRO A 108 -7.26 -19.79 -0.62
C PRO A 108 -6.02 -20.54 -1.14
N SER A 109 -5.82 -20.53 -2.46
CA SER A 109 -4.66 -21.14 -3.13
C SER A 109 -3.34 -20.48 -2.74
N ALA A 110 -3.39 -19.20 -2.36
CA ALA A 110 -2.23 -18.39 -2.02
C ALA A 110 -1.49 -18.87 -0.76
N TRP A 111 -2.20 -19.62 0.08
CA TRP A 111 -1.70 -20.15 1.36
C TRP A 111 -1.55 -21.66 1.40
N ALA A 112 -1.86 -22.36 0.31
CA ALA A 112 -1.87 -23.82 0.26
C ALA A 112 -0.46 -24.45 0.14
N GLY A 113 0.56 -23.66 -0.21
CA GLY A 113 1.95 -24.13 -0.37
C GLY A 113 2.77 -24.15 0.92
N ASP A 114 3.97 -24.73 0.85
CA ASP A 114 4.99 -24.62 1.90
C ASP A 114 5.82 -23.30 1.78
N ALA A 115 6.70 -23.04 2.75
CA ALA A 115 7.55 -21.84 2.74
C ALA A 115 8.45 -21.78 1.49
N ALA A 116 9.03 -22.91 1.08
CA ALA A 116 9.92 -22.97 -0.07
C ALA A 116 9.19 -22.58 -1.35
N SER A 117 7.97 -23.07 -1.57
CA SER A 117 7.16 -22.75 -2.74
C SER A 117 6.86 -21.26 -2.85
N ARG A 118 6.62 -20.56 -1.73
CA ARG A 118 6.35 -19.11 -1.71
C ARG A 118 7.55 -18.24 -2.09
N PHE A 119 8.77 -18.72 -1.89
CA PHE A 119 10.01 -17.96 -2.13
C PHE A 119 10.77 -18.41 -3.37
N LEU A 120 10.70 -19.69 -3.72
CA LEU A 120 11.51 -20.28 -4.79
C LEU A 120 10.73 -20.45 -6.09
N LEU A 121 9.40 -20.55 -6.03
CA LEU A 121 8.58 -20.55 -7.24
C LEU A 121 8.22 -19.12 -7.61
N ALA A 122 8.30 -18.83 -8.91
CA ALA A 122 7.97 -17.52 -9.43
C ALA A 122 6.45 -17.30 -9.40
N ASP A 123 6.02 -16.27 -8.67
CA ASP A 123 4.63 -15.82 -8.63
C ASP A 123 4.37 -14.78 -9.74
N GLY A 124 3.54 -15.16 -10.71
CA GLY A 124 3.28 -14.31 -11.88
C GLY A 124 2.48 -13.05 -11.55
N THR A 125 1.66 -13.07 -10.49
CA THR A 125 0.91 -11.88 -10.04
C THR A 125 1.84 -10.85 -9.41
N THR A 126 2.76 -11.30 -8.54
CA THR A 126 3.84 -10.48 -8.00
C THR A 126 4.66 -9.89 -9.13
N ARG A 127 5.03 -10.71 -10.13
CA ARG A 127 5.79 -10.23 -11.28
C ARG A 127 5.04 -9.12 -12.04
N PHE A 128 3.74 -9.28 -12.23
CA PHE A 128 2.89 -8.27 -12.88
C PHE A 128 2.88 -6.96 -12.10
N LEU A 129 2.57 -7.01 -10.79
CA LEU A 129 2.51 -5.85 -9.91
C LEU A 129 3.86 -5.14 -9.85
N ALA A 130 4.94 -5.90 -9.66
CA ALA A 130 6.29 -5.39 -9.58
C ALA A 130 6.74 -4.74 -10.90
N ALA A 131 6.44 -5.35 -12.06
CA ALA A 131 6.77 -4.77 -13.34
C ALA A 131 6.01 -3.47 -13.60
N MET A 132 4.71 -3.45 -13.26
CA MET A 132 3.87 -2.26 -13.39
C MET A 132 4.40 -1.11 -12.53
N LEU A 133 4.65 -1.36 -11.24
CA LEU A 133 5.21 -0.41 -10.28
C LEU A 133 6.61 0.06 -10.70
N PHE A 134 7.47 -0.84 -11.16
CA PHE A 134 8.79 -0.43 -11.64
C PHE A 134 8.69 0.54 -12.81
N GLY A 135 7.82 0.23 -13.78
CA GLY A 135 7.56 1.08 -14.94
C GLY A 135 7.04 2.46 -14.55
N GLU A 136 6.01 2.52 -13.71
CA GLU A 136 5.46 3.81 -13.28
C GLU A 136 6.45 4.60 -12.41
N LEU A 137 7.19 3.96 -11.51
CA LEU A 137 8.17 4.63 -10.65
C LEU A 137 9.32 5.25 -11.45
N VAL A 138 9.93 4.47 -12.35
CA VAL A 138 11.14 4.91 -13.06
C VAL A 138 10.83 5.85 -14.21
N LEU A 139 9.77 5.58 -14.98
CA LEU A 139 9.48 6.36 -16.19
C LEU A 139 8.61 7.59 -15.91
N TRP A 140 7.87 7.62 -14.80
CA TRP A 140 6.90 8.69 -14.52
C TRP A 140 7.05 9.31 -13.13
N ASP A 141 6.91 8.54 -12.05
CA ASP A 141 6.77 9.09 -10.71
C ASP A 141 8.06 9.76 -10.19
N LEU A 142 9.21 9.10 -10.26
CA LEU A 142 10.50 9.70 -9.91
C LEU A 142 10.80 10.97 -10.73
N PRO A 143 10.66 10.97 -12.07
CA PRO A 143 10.78 12.19 -12.85
C PRO A 143 9.78 13.28 -12.42
N CYS A 144 8.52 12.94 -12.15
CA CYS A 144 7.53 13.87 -11.60
C CYS A 144 7.93 14.43 -10.23
N ALA A 145 8.44 13.59 -9.33
CA ALA A 145 8.93 13.98 -8.01
C ALA A 145 10.10 14.97 -8.11
N ILE A 146 10.95 14.83 -9.13
CA ILE A 146 12.05 15.76 -9.40
C ILE A 146 11.54 17.06 -10.06
N TRP A 147 10.59 17.01 -10.99
CA TRP A 147 10.18 18.20 -11.75
C TRP A 147 9.08 19.02 -11.08
N ILE A 148 8.13 18.40 -10.40
CA ILE A 148 6.99 19.08 -9.78
C ILE A 148 7.37 19.50 -8.36
N LYS A 149 7.52 20.81 -8.11
CA LYS A 149 8.04 21.34 -6.83
C LYS A 149 7.31 20.78 -5.59
N ALA A 150 6.00 20.62 -5.66
CA ALA A 150 5.18 20.10 -4.55
C ALA A 150 5.49 18.64 -4.19
N LEU A 151 6.12 17.88 -5.08
CA LEU A 151 6.46 16.46 -4.90
C LEU A 151 7.93 16.24 -4.47
N ARG A 152 8.74 17.31 -4.39
CA ARG A 152 10.20 17.22 -4.12
C ARG A 152 10.55 16.96 -2.66
N ARG A 153 9.77 16.14 -1.96
CA ARG A 153 10.04 15.80 -0.57
C ARG A 153 11.15 14.73 -0.52
N PRO A 154 12.31 15.00 0.12
CA PRO A 154 13.46 14.08 0.06
C PRO A 154 13.13 12.67 0.58
N ASP A 155 12.32 12.58 1.64
CA ASP A 155 11.87 11.31 2.21
C ASP A 155 11.03 10.49 1.23
N SER A 156 10.16 11.16 0.45
CA SER A 156 9.37 10.51 -0.60
C SER A 156 10.25 10.07 -1.77
N ILE A 157 11.17 10.92 -2.25
CA ILE A 157 12.07 10.55 -3.36
C ILE A 157 12.92 9.31 -3.01
N ILE A 158 13.51 9.27 -1.81
CA ILE A 158 14.29 8.13 -1.34
C ILE A 158 13.42 6.87 -1.24
N HIS A 159 12.19 7.01 -0.72
CA HIS A 159 11.22 5.92 -0.69
C HIS A 159 10.92 5.37 -2.08
N HIS A 160 10.74 6.23 -3.09
CA HIS A 160 10.39 5.83 -4.44
C HIS A 160 11.56 5.13 -5.15
N PHE A 161 12.81 5.58 -4.92
CA PHE A 161 13.99 4.85 -5.37
C PHE A 161 14.12 3.47 -4.73
N ALA A 162 13.89 3.38 -3.42
CA ALA A 162 13.89 2.09 -2.72
C ALA A 162 12.79 1.16 -3.24
N MET A 163 11.57 1.69 -3.47
CA MET A 163 10.45 0.93 -4.05
C MET A 163 10.76 0.47 -5.47
N ALA A 164 11.41 1.30 -6.30
CA ALA A 164 11.83 0.92 -7.64
C ALA A 164 12.84 -0.23 -7.60
N ALA A 165 13.80 -0.21 -6.66
CA ALA A 165 14.75 -1.30 -6.49
C ALA A 165 14.07 -2.61 -6.04
N VAL A 166 13.11 -2.53 -5.12
CA VAL A 166 12.30 -3.70 -4.69
C VAL A 166 11.47 -4.24 -5.84
N ALA A 167 10.80 -3.37 -6.58
CA ALA A 167 10.00 -3.72 -7.74
C ALA A 167 10.87 -4.38 -8.83
N PHE A 168 12.10 -3.89 -9.05
CA PHE A 168 13.04 -4.55 -9.95
C PHE A 168 13.39 -5.97 -9.49
N ASN A 169 13.76 -6.13 -8.22
CA ASN A 169 14.08 -7.43 -7.64
C ASN A 169 12.88 -8.40 -7.79
N ALA A 170 11.67 -7.95 -7.46
CA ALA A 170 10.46 -8.73 -7.56
C ALA A 170 10.03 -9.04 -9.00
N ALA A 171 10.28 -8.17 -9.99
CA ALA A 171 9.85 -8.40 -11.37
C ALA A 171 10.81 -9.31 -12.15
N TRP A 172 12.12 -9.20 -11.93
CA TRP A 172 13.12 -9.88 -12.77
C TRP A 172 13.92 -10.95 -12.05
N LEU A 173 14.24 -10.77 -10.77
CA LEU A 173 15.20 -11.63 -10.08
C LEU A 173 14.52 -12.70 -9.23
N ALA A 174 13.56 -12.31 -8.38
CA ALA A 174 12.85 -13.20 -7.47
C ALA A 174 11.40 -12.71 -7.24
N PRO A 175 10.45 -13.04 -8.13
CA PRO A 175 9.01 -12.77 -7.93
C PRO A 175 8.44 -13.69 -6.86
N VAL A 176 8.73 -13.40 -5.60
CA VAL A 176 8.25 -14.19 -4.45
C VAL A 176 6.80 -13.86 -4.15
N TYR A 177 6.01 -14.85 -3.72
CA TYR A 177 4.58 -14.69 -3.46
C TYR A 177 4.26 -13.50 -2.52
N TYR A 178 5.09 -13.24 -1.51
CA TYR A 178 4.91 -12.13 -0.58
C TYR A 178 4.87 -10.74 -1.26
N GLY A 179 5.32 -10.62 -2.51
CA GLY A 179 5.20 -9.41 -3.29
C GLY A 179 3.74 -8.98 -3.49
N VAL A 180 2.75 -9.89 -3.58
CA VAL A 180 1.34 -9.50 -3.69
C VAL A 180 0.84 -8.71 -2.48
N PHE A 181 1.41 -8.97 -1.30
CA PHE A 181 1.15 -8.19 -0.10
C PHE A 181 1.93 -6.86 -0.14
N TYR A 182 3.26 -6.94 -0.22
CA TYR A 182 4.15 -5.78 -0.05
C TYR A 182 4.16 -4.78 -1.21
N LEU A 183 3.80 -5.20 -2.42
CA LEU A 183 3.70 -4.34 -3.60
C LEU A 183 2.25 -4.13 -4.05
N GLY A 184 1.31 -4.78 -3.39
CA GLY A 184 -0.10 -4.77 -3.78
C GLY A 184 -0.98 -4.31 -2.63
N PHE A 185 -1.34 -5.25 -1.77
CA PHE A 185 -2.34 -5.02 -0.74
C PHE A 185 -2.02 -3.86 0.22
N ILE A 186 -0.74 -3.62 0.53
CA ILE A 186 -0.38 -2.53 1.46
C ILE A 186 -0.76 -1.13 0.94
N GLU A 187 -0.92 -0.99 -0.38
CA GLU A 187 -1.29 0.28 -1.01
C GLU A 187 -2.73 0.71 -0.69
N LEU A 188 -3.51 -0.15 -0.03
CA LEU A 188 -4.82 0.18 0.53
C LEU A 188 -4.76 1.43 1.43
N SER A 189 -3.66 1.58 2.17
CA SER A 189 -3.42 2.72 3.05
C SER A 189 -2.98 3.99 2.32
N THR A 190 -2.49 3.87 1.08
CA THR A 190 -2.05 5.00 0.25
C THR A 190 -3.22 5.70 -0.42
N ILE A 191 -4.31 4.97 -0.71
CA ILE A 191 -5.54 5.51 -1.29
C ILE A 191 -6.12 6.68 -0.47
N PRO A 192 -6.46 6.52 0.83
CA PRO A 192 -7.01 7.62 1.61
C PRO A 192 -6.02 8.76 1.81
N LEU A 193 -4.71 8.47 1.88
CA LEU A 193 -3.66 9.48 1.97
C LEU A 193 -3.63 10.38 0.72
N ASN A 194 -3.64 9.79 -0.46
CA ASN A 194 -3.64 10.52 -1.73
C ASN A 194 -4.90 11.42 -1.86
N VAL A 195 -6.08 10.88 -1.50
CA VAL A 195 -7.31 11.68 -1.50
C VAL A 195 -7.25 12.84 -0.49
N HIS A 196 -6.67 12.61 0.70
CA HIS A 196 -6.38 13.68 1.66
C HIS A 196 -5.47 14.76 1.07
N GLU A 197 -4.35 14.38 0.43
CA GLU A 197 -3.41 15.33 -0.18
C GLU A 197 -4.05 16.17 -1.29
N TYR A 198 -4.91 15.56 -2.11
CA TYR A 198 -5.69 16.28 -3.11
C TYR A 198 -6.60 17.35 -2.48
N PHE A 199 -7.37 16.99 -1.45
CA PHE A 199 -8.27 17.96 -0.81
C PHE A 199 -7.52 19.01 0.03
N ALA A 200 -6.37 18.66 0.60
CA ALA A 200 -5.48 19.62 1.24
C ALA A 200 -4.97 20.67 0.25
N HIS A 201 -4.54 20.24 -0.94
CA HIS A 201 -4.17 21.14 -2.02
C HIS A 201 -5.36 22.01 -2.46
N ALA A 202 -6.54 21.40 -2.67
CA ALA A 202 -7.71 22.12 -3.13
C ALA A 202 -8.18 23.19 -2.16
N ALA A 203 -8.15 22.93 -0.85
CA ALA A 203 -8.45 23.90 0.19
C ALA A 203 -7.47 25.08 0.15
N ARG A 204 -6.16 24.81 0.19
CA ARG A 204 -5.11 25.86 0.17
C ARG A 204 -5.18 26.75 -1.06
N THR A 205 -5.43 26.17 -2.23
CA THR A 205 -5.54 26.94 -3.46
C THR A 205 -6.85 27.75 -3.51
N ALA A 206 -7.98 27.17 -3.08
CA ALA A 206 -9.24 27.91 -3.01
C ALA A 206 -9.16 29.11 -2.05
N GLU A 207 -8.40 29.01 -0.96
CA GLU A 207 -8.15 30.09 0.01
C GLU A 207 -7.31 31.24 -0.57
N ARG A 208 -6.36 30.95 -1.45
CA ARG A 208 -5.49 31.94 -2.09
C ARG A 208 -6.17 32.68 -3.26
N ALA A 209 -7.30 32.19 -3.74
CA ALA A 209 -8.00 32.79 -4.86
C ALA A 209 -8.47 34.22 -4.52
N VAL A 210 -8.08 35.18 -5.37
CA VAL A 210 -8.11 36.64 -5.15
C VAL A 210 -9.50 37.24 -4.84
N SER A 211 -10.60 36.54 -5.11
CA SER A 211 -11.95 37.04 -4.83
C SER A 211 -12.75 36.09 -3.92
N PRO A 212 -12.98 36.46 -2.65
CA PRO A 212 -13.82 35.69 -1.75
C PRO A 212 -15.31 35.89 -2.09
N SER A 213 -15.77 35.25 -3.17
CA SER A 213 -17.20 35.08 -3.40
C SER A 213 -17.79 34.13 -2.35
N ALA A 214 -19.10 34.20 -2.11
CA ALA A 214 -19.78 33.26 -1.21
C ALA A 214 -19.59 31.80 -1.66
N ALA A 215 -19.58 31.56 -2.98
CA ALA A 215 -19.29 30.26 -3.57
C ALA A 215 -17.85 29.78 -3.29
N SER A 216 -16.86 30.68 -3.36
CA SER A 216 -15.47 30.37 -3.02
C SER A 216 -15.33 29.96 -1.54
N ARG A 217 -15.96 30.72 -0.63
CA ARG A 217 -15.99 30.36 0.80
C ARG A 217 -16.63 29.00 1.06
N ALA A 218 -17.77 28.71 0.42
CA ALA A 218 -18.43 27.41 0.55
C ALA A 218 -17.56 26.26 0.04
N ALA A 219 -16.82 26.46 -1.06
CA ALA A 219 -15.88 25.48 -1.59
C ALA A 219 -14.73 25.20 -0.61
N VAL A 220 -14.14 26.25 -0.01
CA VAL A 220 -13.09 26.11 1.03
C VAL A 220 -13.58 25.28 2.20
N VAL A 221 -14.75 25.61 2.76
CA VAL A 221 -15.33 24.85 3.90
C VAL A 221 -15.53 23.39 3.52
N ARG A 222 -16.06 23.12 2.33
CA ARG A 222 -16.25 21.75 1.84
C ARG A 222 -14.92 21.01 1.66
N PHE A 223 -13.90 21.63 1.07
CA PHE A 223 -12.61 20.99 0.86
C PHE A 223 -11.89 20.70 2.17
N ARG A 224 -11.97 21.59 3.16
CA ARG A 224 -11.45 21.33 4.51
C ARG A 224 -12.15 20.14 5.17
N ALA A 225 -13.48 20.12 5.15
CA ALA A 225 -14.24 19.01 5.73
C ALA A 225 -13.86 17.65 5.09
N LEU A 226 -13.70 17.63 3.75
CA LEU A 226 -13.26 16.42 3.04
C LEU A 226 -11.81 16.06 3.37
N ARG A 227 -10.90 17.03 3.37
CA ARG A 227 -9.50 16.84 3.76
C ARG A 227 -9.40 16.22 5.15
N ASP A 228 -10.12 16.75 6.13
CA ASP A 228 -10.05 16.32 7.53
C ASP A 228 -10.62 14.90 7.70
N GLY A 229 -11.74 14.60 7.04
CA GLY A 229 -12.30 13.25 7.01
C GLY A 229 -11.34 12.23 6.40
N TRP A 230 -10.71 12.57 5.28
CA TRP A 230 -9.71 11.70 4.63
C TRP A 230 -8.39 11.63 5.42
N GLN A 231 -8.02 12.66 6.18
CA GLN A 231 -6.87 12.60 7.08
C GLN A 231 -7.07 11.54 8.16
N ALA A 232 -8.25 11.51 8.78
CA ALA A 232 -8.60 10.51 9.78
C ALA A 232 -8.58 9.10 9.17
N ALA A 233 -9.16 8.93 7.98
CA ALA A 233 -9.13 7.66 7.26
C ALA A 233 -7.69 7.23 6.88
N ALA A 234 -6.86 8.16 6.43
CA ALA A 234 -5.46 7.93 6.11
C ALA A 234 -4.67 7.49 7.35
N ALA A 235 -4.82 8.20 8.48
CA ALA A 235 -4.17 7.83 9.73
C ALA A 235 -4.62 6.44 10.22
N ALA A 236 -5.93 6.16 10.24
CA ALA A 236 -6.47 4.88 10.68
C ALA A 236 -6.01 3.72 9.78
N SER A 237 -6.08 3.89 8.45
CA SER A 237 -5.61 2.88 7.51
C SER A 237 -4.10 2.66 7.55
N PHE A 238 -3.31 3.72 7.75
CA PHE A 238 -1.86 3.63 7.92
C PHE A 238 -1.52 2.82 9.18
N VAL A 239 -2.15 3.11 10.32
CA VAL A 239 -1.98 2.34 11.57
C VAL A 239 -2.33 0.87 11.34
N ALA A 240 -3.49 0.59 10.75
CA ALA A 240 -3.98 -0.78 10.58
C ALA A 240 -3.13 -1.59 9.59
N VAL A 241 -2.86 -1.04 8.41
CA VAL A 241 -2.21 -1.76 7.30
C VAL A 241 -0.69 -1.70 7.40
N ARG A 242 -0.11 -0.50 7.42
CA ARG A 242 1.36 -0.31 7.41
C ARG A 242 1.97 -0.44 8.80
N GLY A 243 1.29 0.00 9.85
CA GLY A 243 1.76 -0.11 11.23
C GLY A 243 1.65 -1.54 11.78
N LEU A 244 0.43 -2.08 11.82
CA LEU A 244 0.16 -3.37 12.46
C LEU A 244 0.32 -4.54 11.49
N LEU A 245 -0.41 -4.56 10.38
CA LEU A 245 -0.46 -5.74 9.53
C LEU A 245 0.88 -6.00 8.81
N PHE A 246 1.53 -4.98 8.25
CA PHE A 246 2.86 -5.10 7.64
C PHE A 246 3.87 -5.68 8.62
N THR A 247 3.93 -5.14 9.84
CA THR A 247 4.82 -5.63 10.91
C THR A 247 4.51 -7.08 11.27
N LEU A 248 3.23 -7.41 11.46
CA LEU A 248 2.80 -8.75 11.83
C LEU A 248 3.11 -9.78 10.74
N VAL A 249 2.85 -9.48 9.47
CA VAL A 249 3.18 -10.35 8.34
C VAL A 249 4.70 -10.53 8.25
N SER A 250 5.46 -9.45 8.40
CA SER A 250 6.92 -9.50 8.36
C SER A 250 7.47 -10.41 9.46
N ALA A 251 7.06 -10.20 10.71
CA ALA A 251 7.60 -10.90 11.87
C ALA A 251 7.10 -12.34 12.01
N ARG A 252 5.81 -12.61 11.70
CA ARG A 252 5.19 -13.92 11.95
C ARG A 252 5.18 -14.85 10.75
N ARG A 253 5.42 -14.33 9.55
CA ARG A 253 5.32 -15.12 8.31
C ARG A 253 6.58 -14.98 7.47
N PHE A 254 6.89 -13.77 7.01
CA PHE A 254 7.98 -13.56 6.06
C PHE A 254 9.36 -13.98 6.63
N PHE A 255 9.78 -13.44 7.77
CA PHE A 255 11.11 -13.75 8.33
C PHE A 255 11.28 -15.21 8.77
N PRO A 256 10.31 -15.82 9.50
CA PRO A 256 10.40 -17.24 9.85
C PRO A 256 10.53 -18.17 8.63
N GLU A 257 9.97 -17.77 7.48
CA GLU A 257 10.01 -18.58 6.27
C GLU A 257 11.23 -18.33 5.39
N ILE A 258 11.72 -17.09 5.29
CA ILE A 258 12.89 -16.78 4.44
C ILE A 258 14.22 -17.15 5.09
N LEU A 259 14.35 -16.99 6.41
CA LEU A 259 15.63 -17.20 7.11
C LEU A 259 16.20 -18.61 6.92
N PRO A 260 15.41 -19.71 7.02
CA PRO A 260 15.90 -21.05 6.72
C PRO A 260 16.38 -21.21 5.26
N LEU A 261 15.78 -20.48 4.32
CA LEU A 261 16.14 -20.52 2.90
C LEU A 261 17.43 -19.74 2.58
N LEU A 262 17.85 -18.84 3.47
CA LEU A 262 19.12 -18.11 3.34
C LEU A 262 20.34 -18.92 3.82
N ALA A 263 20.11 -20.04 4.54
CA ALA A 263 21.15 -20.98 4.88
C ALA A 263 21.70 -21.65 3.59
N PRO A 264 23.00 -22.01 3.55
CA PRO A 264 23.59 -22.64 2.37
C PRO A 264 22.82 -23.92 1.99
N SER A 265 22.08 -23.88 0.89
CA SER A 265 21.39 -25.03 0.32
C SER A 265 21.49 -24.99 -1.21
N ALA A 266 21.58 -26.17 -1.85
CA ALA A 266 21.67 -26.27 -3.31
C ALA A 266 20.45 -25.66 -4.01
N ALA A 267 19.27 -25.72 -3.38
CA ALA A 267 18.02 -25.18 -3.92
C ALA A 267 17.97 -23.64 -3.98
N ALA A 268 18.73 -22.94 -3.13
CA ALA A 268 18.74 -21.48 -3.07
C ALA A 268 19.95 -20.83 -3.77
N HIS A 269 20.90 -21.62 -4.28
CA HIS A 269 22.20 -21.10 -4.71
C HIS A 269 22.11 -20.03 -5.82
N GLY A 270 21.10 -20.11 -6.70
CA GLY A 270 20.86 -19.12 -7.76
C GLY A 270 20.00 -17.92 -7.34
N LEU A 271 19.25 -18.01 -6.24
CA LEU A 271 18.31 -16.98 -5.77
C LEU A 271 18.74 -16.31 -4.46
N ARG A 272 19.86 -16.73 -3.88
CA ARG A 272 20.30 -16.25 -2.56
C ARG A 272 20.46 -14.73 -2.49
N GLY A 273 21.12 -14.13 -3.49
CA GLY A 273 21.28 -12.67 -3.56
C GLY A 273 19.93 -11.93 -3.59
N PRO A 274 19.05 -12.24 -4.56
CA PRO A 274 17.69 -11.70 -4.62
C PRO A 274 16.86 -11.90 -3.34
N LEU A 275 16.95 -13.06 -2.68
CA LEU A 275 16.26 -13.35 -1.41
C LEU A 275 16.83 -12.52 -0.24
N ILE A 276 18.15 -12.32 -0.17
CA ILE A 276 18.76 -11.37 0.77
C ILE A 276 18.25 -9.96 0.51
N GLY A 277 18.16 -9.56 -0.77
CA GLY A 277 17.57 -8.29 -1.17
C GLY A 277 16.17 -8.10 -0.60
N HIS A 278 15.30 -9.09 -0.77
CA HIS A 278 13.95 -9.07 -0.16
C HIS A 278 13.98 -8.97 1.37
N ALA A 279 14.82 -9.75 2.04
CA ALA A 279 14.94 -9.70 3.50
C ALA A 279 15.35 -8.32 4.01
N VAL A 280 16.39 -7.74 3.41
CA VAL A 280 16.89 -6.41 3.76
C VAL A 280 15.85 -5.34 3.46
N SER A 281 15.17 -5.42 2.31
CA SER A 281 14.10 -4.49 1.95
C SER A 281 12.94 -4.58 2.94
N VAL A 282 12.40 -5.76 3.23
CA VAL A 282 11.29 -5.91 4.18
C VAL A 282 11.68 -5.35 5.55
N LEU A 283 12.91 -5.61 6.03
CA LEU A 283 13.39 -5.02 7.27
C LEU A 283 13.42 -3.49 7.22
N GLY A 284 14.05 -2.92 6.18
CA GLY A 284 14.20 -1.47 6.01
C GLY A 284 12.85 -0.76 5.87
N PHE A 285 11.93 -1.31 5.07
CA PHE A 285 10.58 -0.76 4.93
C PHE A 285 9.77 -0.90 6.22
N ASN A 286 9.95 -1.96 7.00
CA ASN A 286 9.28 -2.09 8.30
C ASN A 286 9.74 -1.00 9.28
N VAL A 287 11.06 -0.73 9.34
CA VAL A 287 11.61 0.39 10.12
C VAL A 287 11.04 1.73 9.64
N LEU A 288 10.99 1.94 8.32
CA LEU A 288 10.42 3.15 7.73
C LEU A 288 8.92 3.31 8.07
N GLN A 289 8.13 2.24 7.99
CA GLN A 289 6.70 2.28 8.34
C GLN A 289 6.50 2.63 9.81
N LEU A 290 7.31 2.06 10.71
CA LEU A 290 7.24 2.38 12.15
C LEU A 290 7.66 3.82 12.45
N TYR A 291 8.67 4.34 11.74
CA TYR A 291 9.05 5.75 11.82
C TYR A 291 7.92 6.67 11.38
N TRP A 292 7.30 6.41 10.23
CA TRP A 292 6.14 7.19 9.76
C TRP A 292 4.91 7.03 10.65
N LEU A 293 4.68 5.84 11.24
CA LEU A 293 3.64 5.63 12.23
C LEU A 293 3.85 6.54 13.44
N TYR A 294 5.07 6.58 13.97
CA TYR A 294 5.43 7.48 15.07
C TYR A 294 5.16 8.95 14.71
N LEU A 295 5.54 9.39 13.51
CA LEU A 295 5.28 10.76 13.06
C LEU A 295 3.78 11.03 12.96
N THR A 296 3.00 10.14 12.33
CA THR A 296 1.55 10.29 12.16
C THR A 296 0.83 10.35 13.51
N LEU A 297 1.18 9.48 14.45
CA LEU A 297 0.60 9.49 15.79
C LEU A 297 0.99 10.75 16.56
N SER A 298 2.28 11.10 16.58
CA SER A 298 2.76 12.31 17.23
C SER A 298 2.08 13.56 16.69
N TYR A 299 1.89 13.61 15.37
CA TYR A 299 1.22 14.70 14.70
C TYR A 299 -0.26 14.79 15.07
N THR A 300 -0.99 13.66 14.99
CA THR A 300 -2.42 13.58 15.30
C THR A 300 -2.70 13.89 16.76
N LEU A 301 -1.85 13.43 17.68
CA LEU A 301 -1.98 13.71 19.12
C LEU A 301 -1.73 15.18 19.46
N LYS A 302 -0.77 15.82 18.80
CA LYS A 302 -0.44 17.23 19.07
C LYS A 302 -1.44 18.21 18.45
N ASN A 303 -1.92 17.94 17.24
CA ASN A 303 -2.72 18.90 16.46
C ASN A 303 -4.20 18.52 16.33
N GLY A 304 -4.58 17.32 16.76
CA GLY A 304 -5.90 16.77 16.50
C GLY A 304 -6.12 16.37 15.03
N VAL A 305 -7.30 15.83 14.76
CA VAL A 305 -7.77 15.58 13.38
C VAL A 305 -8.07 16.93 12.71
N GLY A 306 -7.60 17.12 11.49
CA GLY A 306 -7.75 18.36 10.73
C GLY A 306 -6.63 19.38 10.92
N GLY A 307 -5.67 19.09 11.79
CA GLY A 307 -4.44 19.88 11.88
C GLY A 307 -3.71 19.91 10.54
N GLU A 308 -3.11 21.05 10.20
CA GLU A 308 -2.17 21.19 9.08
C GLU A 308 -0.73 20.93 9.54
N ARG A 309 0.02 20.18 8.73
CA ARG A 309 1.46 20.02 8.98
C ARG A 309 2.11 21.40 8.75
N PRO A 310 3.11 21.80 9.54
CA PRO A 310 3.95 22.93 9.18
C PRO A 310 4.93 22.41 8.12
N ASP A 311 4.46 22.27 6.87
CA ASP A 311 5.30 21.97 5.71
C ASP A 311 5.96 23.21 5.10
#